data_AF-A0A933WKL2-F1
#
_entry.id   AF-A0A933WKL2-F1
#
_cell.length_a   1.000
_cell.length_b   1.000
_cell.length_c   1.000
_cell.angle_alpha   90.00
_cell.angle_beta   90.00
_cell.angle_gamma   90.00
#
_symmetry.space_group_name_H-M   'P 1'
#
loop_
_entity.id
_entity.type
_entity.pdbx_description
1 polymer ?
#
loop_
_entity_poly.entity_id
_entity_poly.type
_entity_poly.pdbx_seq_one_letter_code
_entity_poly.pdbx_strand_id
1 'polypeptide(L)'
;MSFRVIADHSRSITFLIGDGVMPSNEGRGYVLRRIIRRASRHGKMLGKNEPFLFKTSEVVVNLMKDTYPEIADRSEYISRVISTEEERFGSTLDIGMRMLNDIIGNLKAKPVPERLYQGKERTIPGEEVFKLYDTYGFPLDLTEDIARDSGFTVDTQGYTRAMEGQKEKARASWKGSGEEGIKAIYREVAQKMVGQGFSPAVQFTGYEDTYSDGVVIAIVKNNDLKESASEGEGVEIVLNKTPFYGESGGQVGDKGRIENDNISMDVLETKKPLPNLIVHNCTIKKGSVRVNDIVKASVDIDKRKAAALNHSATHLLHTALRDVLGDHVKQAGSLVAPDRLRFDYTHFSTPTLKEIHRVEEIVNRKIRENYAVETSVMGLDDAVKKGATALFGEKYGEEVSVVKMGDYSMELCGGTHTKATGDIGLFKIIHEGGIASGIRRIEALTGEGAYKYVRQEEDSLLEI
;
A
#
# COMPACT_ATOMS: atom_id res chain seq x y z
N MET A 1 10.44 -9.23 39.73
CA MET A 1 9.64 -9.71 38.59
C MET A 1 10.05 -9.03 37.27
N SER A 2 10.08 -7.69 37.19
CA SER A 2 10.37 -6.93 35.96
C SER A 2 11.66 -7.33 35.23
N PHE A 3 12.78 -7.55 35.93
CA PHE A 3 14.04 -8.00 35.30
C PHE A 3 13.90 -9.33 34.52
N ARG A 4 13.12 -10.29 35.04
CA ARG A 4 12.89 -11.57 34.36
C ARG A 4 12.05 -11.39 33.10
N VAL A 5 11.02 -10.54 33.16
CA VAL A 5 10.15 -10.24 32.02
C VAL A 5 10.96 -9.56 30.91
N ILE A 6 11.77 -8.56 31.27
CA ILE A 6 12.66 -7.87 30.32
C ILE A 6 13.63 -8.85 29.66
N ALA A 7 14.27 -9.74 30.43
CA ALA A 7 15.22 -10.70 29.87
C ALA A 7 14.57 -11.66 28.85
N ASP A 8 13.43 -12.26 29.20
CA ASP A 8 12.72 -13.19 28.31
C ASP A 8 12.17 -12.48 27.06
N HIS A 9 11.62 -11.28 27.22
CA HIS A 9 11.15 -10.48 26.10
C HIS A 9 12.28 -10.00 25.20
N SER A 10 13.42 -9.57 25.76
CA SER A 10 14.59 -9.19 24.97
C SER A 10 15.05 -10.34 24.08
N ARG A 11 15.05 -11.57 24.59
CA ARG A 11 15.34 -12.77 23.79
C ARG A 11 14.34 -12.92 22.64
N SER A 12 13.04 -12.91 22.95
CA SER A 12 11.99 -13.09 21.93
C SER A 12 12.02 -12.02 20.85
N ILE A 13 12.21 -10.74 21.24
CA ILE A 13 12.30 -9.60 20.33
C ILE A 13 13.51 -9.76 19.39
N THR A 14 14.67 -10.12 19.94
CA THR A 14 15.92 -10.29 19.16
C THR A 14 15.74 -11.33 18.06
N PHE A 15 15.19 -12.50 18.40
CA PHE A 15 14.98 -13.58 17.42
C PHE A 15 13.91 -13.23 16.40
N LEU A 16 12.76 -12.67 16.81
CA LEU A 16 11.70 -12.29 15.87
C LEU A 16 12.18 -11.28 14.83
N ILE A 17 12.90 -10.24 15.27
CA ILE A 17 13.45 -9.23 14.35
C ILE A 17 14.60 -9.82 13.52
N GLY A 18 15.42 -10.66 14.14
CA GLY A 18 16.47 -11.42 13.44
C GLY A 18 15.91 -12.26 12.29
N ASP A 19 14.74 -12.86 12.46
CA ASP A 19 14.02 -13.63 11.43
C ASP A 19 13.30 -12.75 10.39
N GLY A 20 13.38 -11.42 10.52
CA GLY A 20 12.76 -10.46 9.60
C GLY A 20 11.32 -10.09 9.94
N VAL A 21 10.82 -10.39 11.15
CA VAL A 21 9.51 -9.93 11.61
C VAL A 21 9.61 -8.45 12.00
N MET A 22 8.70 -7.64 11.46
CA MET A 22 8.62 -6.21 11.74
C MET A 22 7.43 -5.84 12.62
N PRO A 23 7.56 -4.89 13.57
CA PRO A 23 6.43 -4.39 14.34
C PRO A 23 5.32 -3.89 13.42
N SER A 24 4.12 -4.45 13.55
CA SER A 24 2.96 -4.09 12.71
C SER A 24 1.66 -4.16 13.50
N ASN A 25 0.54 -3.82 12.86
CA ASN A 25 -0.79 -3.89 13.48
C ASN A 25 -1.40 -5.31 13.45
N GLU A 26 -0.82 -6.26 12.71
CA GLU A 26 -1.45 -7.58 12.48
C GLU A 26 -0.44 -8.74 12.49
N GLY A 27 -0.96 -9.96 12.69
CA GLY A 27 -0.19 -11.20 12.59
C GLY A 27 1.05 -11.24 13.50
N ARG A 28 2.18 -11.71 12.97
CA ARG A 28 3.44 -11.83 13.72
C ARG A 28 3.99 -10.48 14.18
N GLY A 29 3.79 -9.42 13.40
CA GLY A 29 4.25 -8.08 13.73
C GLY A 29 3.48 -7.44 14.89
N TYR A 30 2.20 -7.75 15.03
CA TYR A 30 1.40 -7.39 16.20
C TYR A 30 1.94 -8.03 17.48
N VAL A 31 2.27 -9.32 17.43
CA VAL A 31 2.84 -10.04 18.57
C VAL A 31 4.18 -9.44 18.98
N LEU A 32 5.06 -9.17 18.02
CA LEU A 32 6.35 -8.52 18.28
C LEU A 32 6.16 -7.17 18.99
N ARG A 33 5.29 -6.32 18.45
CA ARG A 33 4.96 -5.01 19.02
C ARG A 33 4.46 -5.11 20.46
N ARG A 34 3.57 -6.07 20.75
CA ARG A 34 3.08 -6.35 22.11
C ARG A 34 4.21 -6.69 23.08
N ILE A 35 5.15 -7.54 22.66
CA ILE A 35 6.30 -7.95 23.48
C ILE A 35 7.21 -6.75 23.79
N ILE A 36 7.52 -5.93 22.77
CA ILE A 36 8.34 -4.70 22.93
C ILE A 36 7.68 -3.77 23.96
N ARG A 37 6.40 -3.44 23.76
CA ARG A 37 5.66 -2.52 24.63
C ARG A 37 5.58 -2.99 26.07
N ARG A 38 5.37 -4.29 26.28
CA ARG A 38 5.36 -4.91 27.62
C ARG A 38 6.73 -4.82 28.28
N ALA A 39 7.81 -5.06 27.54
CA ALA A 39 9.17 -4.92 28.05
C ALA A 39 9.51 -3.46 28.40
N SER A 40 9.15 -2.49 27.54
CA SER A 40 9.34 -1.06 27.79
C SER A 40 8.57 -0.58 29.03
N ARG A 41 7.33 -1.06 29.25
CA ARG A 41 6.57 -0.83 30.49
C ARG A 41 7.34 -1.29 31.73
N HIS A 42 7.85 -2.52 31.72
CA HIS A 42 8.64 -3.03 32.84
C HIS A 42 9.95 -2.24 33.05
N GLY A 43 10.53 -1.70 31.98
CA GLY A 43 11.65 -0.75 32.03
C GLY A 43 11.27 0.54 32.77
N LYS A 44 10.14 1.14 32.41
CA LYS A 44 9.61 2.35 33.08
C LYS A 44 9.37 2.13 34.57
N MET A 45 8.82 0.97 34.95
CA MET A 45 8.64 0.59 36.37
C MET A 45 9.96 0.49 37.14
N LEU A 46 11.08 0.27 36.46
CA LEU A 46 12.43 0.24 37.03
C LEU A 46 13.16 1.59 36.93
N GLY A 47 12.47 2.65 36.50
CA GLY A 47 13.04 3.99 36.34
C GLY A 47 13.86 4.17 35.06
N LYS A 48 13.74 3.29 34.06
CA LYS A 48 14.35 3.49 32.74
C LYS A 48 13.44 4.36 31.88
N ASN A 49 13.85 5.62 31.70
CA ASN A 49 13.11 6.61 30.92
C ASN A 49 13.58 6.73 29.47
N GLU A 50 14.79 6.26 29.19
CA GLU A 50 15.39 6.23 27.85
C GLU A 50 15.30 4.83 27.23
N PRO A 51 15.37 4.72 25.89
CA PRO A 51 15.47 3.43 25.22
C PRO A 51 16.61 2.58 25.79
N PHE A 52 16.32 1.32 26.09
CA PHE A 52 17.24 0.39 26.72
C PHE A 52 17.12 -1.03 26.16
N LEU A 53 16.03 -1.38 25.47
CA LEU A 53 15.81 -2.74 24.98
C LEU A 53 16.81 -3.13 23.90
N PHE A 54 17.35 -2.17 23.13
CA PHE A 54 18.42 -2.46 22.19
C PHE A 54 19.69 -2.94 22.92
N LYS A 55 20.02 -2.34 24.08
CA LYS A 55 21.16 -2.77 24.90
C LYS A 55 20.97 -4.18 25.46
N THR A 56 19.74 -4.53 25.86
CA THR A 56 19.46 -5.90 26.32
C THR A 56 19.42 -6.89 25.16
N SER A 57 19.03 -6.47 23.95
CA SER A 57 19.14 -7.29 22.74
C SER A 57 20.58 -7.56 22.35
N GLU A 58 21.49 -6.58 22.50
CA GLU A 58 22.93 -6.78 22.27
C GLU A 58 23.52 -7.84 23.21
N VAL A 59 23.06 -7.88 24.47
CA VAL A 59 23.45 -8.96 25.40
C VAL A 59 22.96 -10.31 24.91
N VAL A 60 21.73 -10.41 24.39
CA VAL A 60 21.20 -11.64 23.80
C VAL A 60 22.03 -12.08 22.59
N VAL A 61 22.32 -11.16 21.67
CA VAL A 61 23.17 -11.43 20.49
C VAL A 61 24.52 -11.98 20.93
N ASN A 62 25.17 -11.33 21.89
CA ASN A 62 26.48 -11.76 22.38
C ASN A 62 26.46 -13.15 23.03
N LEU A 63 25.37 -13.53 23.71
CA LEU A 63 25.22 -14.85 24.33
C LEU A 63 24.91 -15.96 23.32
N MET A 64 24.30 -15.62 22.18
CA MET A 64 23.69 -16.60 21.26
C MET A 64 24.42 -16.70 19.91
N LYS A 65 25.31 -15.74 19.58
CA LYS A 65 26.00 -15.64 18.27
C LYS A 65 26.76 -16.90 17.84
N ASP A 66 27.28 -17.69 18.78
CA ASP A 66 28.06 -18.89 18.43
C ASP A 66 27.16 -20.02 17.91
N THR A 67 25.89 -20.04 18.31
CA THR A 67 24.90 -21.02 17.83
C THR A 67 24.03 -20.46 16.70
N TYR A 68 23.80 -19.15 16.70
CA TYR A 68 22.95 -18.42 15.76
C TYR A 68 23.75 -17.26 15.15
N PRO A 69 24.63 -17.49 14.16
CA PRO A 69 25.43 -16.43 13.56
C PRO A 69 24.58 -15.38 12.83
N GLU A 70 23.42 -15.77 12.29
CA GLU A 70 22.52 -14.90 11.53
C GLU A 70 21.94 -13.73 12.35
N ILE A 71 21.76 -13.91 13.66
CA ILE A 71 21.33 -12.81 14.54
C ILE A 71 22.47 -11.83 14.82
N ALA A 72 23.73 -12.27 14.75
CA ALA A 72 24.89 -11.39 14.91
C ALA A 72 25.08 -10.53 13.66
N ASP A 73 24.96 -11.12 12.47
CA ASP A 73 25.01 -10.42 11.18
C ASP A 73 23.92 -9.33 11.08
N ARG A 74 22.77 -9.56 11.73
CA ARG A 74 21.64 -8.62 11.75
C ARG A 74 21.59 -7.73 12.99
N SER A 75 22.62 -7.74 13.85
CA SER A 75 22.60 -7.04 15.15
C SER A 75 22.30 -5.54 15.03
N GLU A 76 22.93 -4.84 14.09
CA GLU A 76 22.70 -3.41 13.87
C GLU A 76 21.27 -3.11 13.41
N TYR A 77 20.71 -3.99 12.58
CA TYR A 77 19.31 -3.89 12.14
C TYR A 77 18.35 -4.14 13.31
N ILE A 78 18.58 -5.19 14.10
CA ILE A 78 17.79 -5.54 15.28
C ILE A 78 17.77 -4.36 16.26
N SER A 79 18.95 -3.83 16.63
CA SER A 79 19.07 -2.69 17.53
C SER A 79 18.32 -1.47 17.01
N ARG A 80 18.42 -1.15 15.71
CA ARG A 80 17.71 -0.01 15.11
C ARG A 80 16.19 -0.16 15.16
N VAL A 81 15.66 -1.34 14.84
CA VAL A 81 14.21 -1.60 14.89
C VAL A 81 13.69 -1.47 16.33
N ILE A 82 14.40 -2.04 17.30
CA ILE A 82 14.02 -1.98 18.72
C ILE A 82 14.04 -0.54 19.22
N SER A 83 15.14 0.19 19.01
CA SER A 83 15.27 1.58 19.45
C SER A 83 14.19 2.47 18.85
N THR A 84 13.93 2.34 17.55
CA THR A 84 12.91 3.15 16.86
C THR A 84 11.51 2.89 17.42
N GLU A 85 11.15 1.62 17.66
CA GLU A 85 9.84 1.28 18.22
C GLU A 85 9.73 1.74 19.68
N GLU A 86 10.80 1.61 20.47
CA GLU A 86 10.82 2.06 21.88
C GLU A 86 10.74 3.58 22.01
N GLU A 87 11.44 4.33 21.16
CA GLU A 87 11.37 5.79 21.10
C GLU A 87 9.97 6.27 20.70
N ARG A 88 9.40 5.70 19.63
CA ARG A 88 8.05 6.03 19.18
C ARG A 88 7.01 5.75 20.25
N PHE A 89 7.15 4.65 20.97
CA PHE A 89 6.19 4.25 21.98
C PHE A 89 6.38 4.99 23.31
N GLY A 90 7.58 5.48 23.62
CA GLY A 90 7.90 6.07 24.92
C GLY A 90 6.95 7.22 25.32
N SER A 91 6.65 8.13 24.40
CA SER A 91 5.73 9.25 24.65
C SER A 91 4.29 8.79 24.87
N THR A 92 3.80 7.85 24.05
CA THR A 92 2.48 7.21 24.21
C THR A 92 2.37 6.45 25.54
N LEU A 93 3.43 5.77 25.94
CA LEU A 93 3.49 4.99 27.17
C LEU A 93 3.36 5.89 28.42
N ASP A 94 4.11 7.00 28.46
CA ASP A 94 4.09 7.90 29.61
C ASP A 94 2.71 8.57 29.81
N ILE A 95 2.11 9.05 28.73
CA ILE A 95 0.78 9.67 28.77
C ILE A 95 -0.28 8.63 29.11
N GLY A 96 -0.25 7.47 28.45
CA GLY A 96 -1.22 6.40 28.66
C GLY A 96 -1.16 5.79 30.06
N MET A 97 0.02 5.58 30.63
CA MET A 97 0.16 5.11 32.02
C MET A 97 -0.42 6.12 33.02
N ARG A 98 -0.19 7.42 32.81
CA ARG A 98 -0.75 8.46 33.70
C ARG A 98 -2.27 8.42 33.68
N MET A 99 -2.87 8.46 32.50
CA MET A 99 -4.33 8.45 32.35
C MET A 99 -4.97 7.16 32.87
N LEU A 100 -4.35 6.01 32.60
CA LEU A 100 -4.86 4.74 33.11
C LEU A 100 -4.79 4.67 34.64
N ASN A 101 -3.72 5.18 35.25
CA ASN A 101 -3.61 5.29 36.71
C ASN A 101 -4.67 6.23 37.28
N ASP A 102 -4.98 7.34 36.61
CA ASP A 102 -6.05 8.26 37.03
C ASP A 102 -7.43 7.59 36.95
N ILE A 103 -7.72 6.86 35.86
CA ILE A 103 -8.95 6.07 35.70
C ILE A 103 -9.08 5.04 36.83
N ILE A 104 -8.01 4.27 37.08
CA ILE A 104 -7.98 3.27 38.16
C ILE A 104 -8.15 3.94 39.53
N GLY A 105 -7.48 5.08 39.77
CA GLY A 105 -7.59 5.85 41.01
C GLY A 105 -9.01 6.33 41.27
N ASN A 106 -9.66 6.88 40.25
CA ASN A 106 -11.06 7.32 40.32
C ASN A 106 -12.02 6.15 40.58
N LEU A 107 -11.78 4.99 39.96
CA LEU A 107 -12.58 3.78 40.19
C LEU A 107 -12.33 3.17 41.58
N LYS A 108 -11.12 3.33 42.14
CA LYS A 108 -10.81 2.94 43.53
C LYS A 108 -11.53 3.83 44.55
N ALA A 109 -11.58 5.14 44.29
CA ALA A 109 -12.19 6.14 45.18
C ALA A 109 -13.73 6.07 45.25
N LYS A 110 -14.40 5.48 44.25
CA LYS A 110 -15.85 5.27 44.30
C LYS A 110 -16.20 4.18 45.32
N PRO A 111 -17.10 4.45 46.30
CA PRO A 111 -17.58 3.43 47.22
C PRO A 111 -18.35 2.35 46.45
N VAL A 112 -17.91 1.11 46.57
CA VAL A 112 -18.63 -0.02 45.97
C VAL A 112 -19.69 -0.45 46.98
N PRO A 113 -20.99 -0.48 46.61
CA PRO A 113 -22.03 -0.98 47.49
C PRO A 113 -21.69 -2.42 47.90
N GLU A 114 -21.76 -2.71 49.20
CA GLU A 114 -21.37 -4.00 49.81
C GLU A 114 -22.05 -5.23 49.15
N ARG A 115 -23.25 -5.02 48.60
CA ARG A 115 -24.06 -5.94 47.80
C ARG A 115 -23.51 -6.31 46.41
N LEU A 116 -22.51 -5.59 45.90
CA LEU A 116 -21.79 -5.87 44.64
C LEU A 116 -20.40 -6.50 44.90
N TYR A 117 -19.94 -6.55 46.15
CA TYR A 117 -18.63 -7.07 46.56
C TYR A 117 -18.62 -8.61 46.73
N GLN A 118 -19.22 -9.35 45.80
CA GLN A 118 -19.15 -10.82 45.76
C GLN A 118 -17.89 -11.32 45.03
N GLY A 119 -16.71 -10.77 45.38
CA GLY A 119 -15.44 -11.19 44.77
C GLY A 119 -15.29 -10.86 43.27
N LYS A 120 -16.16 -10.02 42.69
CA LYS A 120 -16.01 -9.57 41.30
C LYS A 120 -14.89 -8.52 41.21
N GLU A 121 -13.89 -8.80 40.38
CA GLU A 121 -12.83 -7.85 40.02
C GLU A 121 -13.46 -6.56 39.47
N ARG A 122 -12.97 -5.39 39.89
CA ARG A 122 -13.47 -4.11 39.40
C ARG A 122 -13.14 -3.98 37.92
N THR A 123 -14.07 -3.51 37.10
CA THR A 123 -13.89 -3.45 35.64
C THR A 123 -13.69 -2.00 35.18
N ILE A 124 -12.70 -1.78 34.32
CA ILE A 124 -12.49 -0.52 33.60
C ILE A 124 -13.49 -0.46 32.43
N PRO A 125 -14.34 0.59 32.36
CA PRO A 125 -15.33 0.72 31.29
C PRO A 125 -14.70 0.72 29.89
N GLY A 126 -15.34 0.04 28.95
CA GLY A 126 -14.81 -0.10 27.58
C GLY A 126 -14.69 1.23 26.82
N GLU A 127 -15.52 2.22 27.13
CA GLU A 127 -15.44 3.57 26.55
C GLU A 127 -14.17 4.32 26.98
N GLU A 128 -13.74 4.17 28.24
CA GLU A 128 -12.50 4.76 28.74
C GLU A 128 -11.28 4.09 28.09
N VAL A 129 -11.32 2.77 27.91
CA VAL A 129 -10.28 2.03 27.18
C VAL A 129 -10.27 2.40 25.69
N PHE A 130 -11.44 2.61 25.09
CA PHE A 130 -11.55 3.08 23.71
C PHE A 130 -10.96 4.48 23.56
N LYS A 131 -11.20 5.38 24.52
CA LYS A 131 -10.58 6.72 24.54
C LYS A 131 -9.07 6.66 24.66
N LEU A 132 -8.53 5.81 25.54
CA LEU A 132 -7.09 5.56 25.66
C LEU A 132 -6.47 5.12 24.32
N TYR A 133 -7.16 4.23 23.61
CA TYR A 133 -6.75 3.74 22.30
C TYR A 133 -6.88 4.78 21.18
N ASP A 134 -8.06 5.34 20.99
CA ASP A 134 -8.41 6.20 19.85
C ASP A 134 -7.76 7.58 19.95
N THR A 135 -7.81 8.20 21.13
CA THR A 135 -7.30 9.57 21.32
C THR A 135 -5.80 9.61 21.57
N TYR A 136 -5.26 8.61 22.28
CA TYR A 136 -3.89 8.67 22.80
C TYR A 136 -2.99 7.55 22.26
N GLY A 137 -3.51 6.64 21.44
CA GLY A 137 -2.75 5.53 20.85
C GLY A 137 -2.33 4.46 21.87
N PHE A 138 -2.90 4.46 23.08
CA PHE A 138 -2.53 3.54 24.15
C PHE A 138 -3.23 2.19 23.96
N PRO A 139 -2.49 1.08 23.83
CA PRO A 139 -3.06 -0.13 23.27
C PRO A 139 -3.83 -0.95 24.31
N LEU A 140 -4.84 -1.70 23.82
CA LEU A 140 -5.74 -2.51 24.66
C LEU A 140 -4.98 -3.56 25.46
N ASP A 141 -4.04 -4.26 24.83
CA ASP A 141 -3.23 -5.31 25.45
C ASP A 141 -2.44 -4.81 26.67
N LEU A 142 -1.86 -3.61 26.57
CA LEU A 142 -1.14 -3.00 27.69
C LEU A 142 -2.09 -2.49 28.78
N THR A 143 -3.27 -2.01 28.37
CA THR A 143 -4.33 -1.63 29.30
C THR A 143 -4.79 -2.82 30.13
N GLU A 144 -5.02 -3.97 29.49
CA GLU A 144 -5.37 -5.23 30.16
C GLU A 144 -4.28 -5.70 31.12
N ASP A 145 -3.01 -5.63 30.71
CA ASP A 145 -1.88 -6.04 31.55
C ASP A 145 -1.73 -5.14 32.80
N ILE A 146 -1.87 -3.82 32.66
CA ILE A 146 -1.81 -2.88 33.79
C ILE A 146 -3.03 -3.00 34.70
N ALA A 147 -4.22 -3.17 34.12
CA ALA A 147 -5.45 -3.38 34.86
C ALA A 147 -5.33 -4.63 35.74
N ARG A 148 -4.85 -5.74 35.17
CA ARG A 148 -4.64 -7.01 35.90
C ARG A 148 -3.69 -6.84 37.08
N ASP A 149 -2.56 -6.19 36.87
CA ASP A 149 -1.58 -5.91 37.95
C ASP A 149 -2.16 -5.01 39.06
N SER A 150 -3.20 -4.24 38.76
CA SER A 150 -3.90 -3.36 39.69
C SER A 150 -5.15 -3.98 40.33
N GLY A 151 -5.47 -5.24 40.00
CA GLY A 151 -6.67 -5.94 40.47
C GLY A 151 -7.96 -5.57 39.73
N PHE A 152 -7.84 -5.13 38.47
CA PHE A 152 -8.96 -4.74 37.61
C PHE A 152 -9.04 -5.61 36.34
N THR A 153 -10.25 -5.73 35.80
CA THR A 153 -10.52 -6.25 34.45
C THR A 153 -10.82 -5.13 33.48
N VAL A 154 -10.83 -5.41 32.18
CA VAL A 154 -11.24 -4.47 31.13
C VAL A 154 -12.54 -4.96 30.49
N ASP A 155 -13.51 -4.07 30.30
CA ASP A 155 -14.71 -4.35 29.52
C ASP A 155 -14.40 -4.34 28.01
N THR A 156 -13.91 -5.48 27.53
CA THR A 156 -13.55 -5.70 26.11
C THR A 156 -14.77 -5.64 25.18
N GLN A 157 -15.96 -6.02 25.66
CA GLN A 157 -17.19 -5.92 24.89
C GLN A 157 -17.60 -4.46 24.69
N GLY A 158 -17.53 -3.64 25.75
CA GLY A 158 -17.74 -2.20 25.66
C GLY A 158 -16.75 -1.51 24.72
N TYR A 159 -15.47 -1.88 24.79
CA TYR A 159 -14.44 -1.38 23.87
C TYR A 159 -14.78 -1.71 22.41
N THR A 160 -15.17 -2.96 22.14
CA THR A 160 -15.53 -3.42 20.79
C THR A 160 -16.74 -2.66 20.24
N ARG A 161 -17.79 -2.48 21.05
CA ARG A 161 -18.97 -1.68 20.68
C ARG A 161 -18.61 -0.23 20.34
N ALA A 162 -17.73 0.40 21.12
CA ALA A 162 -17.28 1.77 20.86
C ALA A 162 -16.49 1.86 19.54
N MET A 163 -15.63 0.88 19.26
CA MET A 163 -14.86 0.81 18.01
C MET A 163 -15.74 0.58 16.77
N GLU A 164 -16.75 -0.28 16.88
CA GLU A 164 -17.74 -0.51 15.82
C GLU A 164 -18.56 0.75 15.52
N GLY A 165 -19.02 1.46 16.56
CA GLY A 165 -19.76 2.71 16.40
C GLY A 165 -18.96 3.81 15.68
N GLN A 166 -17.64 3.87 15.87
CA GLN A 166 -16.77 4.78 15.11
C GLN A 166 -16.64 4.37 13.64
N LYS A 167 -16.46 3.06 13.37
CA LYS A 167 -16.39 2.51 12.00
C LYS A 167 -17.68 2.74 11.23
N GLU A 168 -18.83 2.58 11.88
CA GLU A 168 -20.14 2.84 11.26
C GLU A 168 -20.33 4.31 10.90
N LYS A 169 -19.92 5.24 11.77
CA LYS A 169 -19.91 6.69 11.46
C LYS A 169 -19.00 7.02 10.28
N ALA A 170 -17.81 6.40 10.20
CA ALA A 170 -16.89 6.56 9.07
C ALA A 170 -17.41 5.92 7.76
N ARG A 171 -18.17 4.82 7.87
CA ARG A 171 -18.83 4.17 6.71
C ARG A 171 -20.07 4.92 6.25
N ALA A 172 -20.81 5.56 7.14
CA ALA A 172 -21.97 6.38 6.79
C ALA A 172 -21.56 7.62 5.97
N SER A 173 -20.37 8.16 6.19
CA SER A 173 -19.76 9.19 5.34
C SER A 173 -19.18 8.66 4.02
N TRP A 174 -18.96 7.34 3.88
CA TRP A 174 -18.46 6.67 2.66
C TRP A 174 -19.57 6.03 1.80
N LYS A 175 -20.77 5.78 2.37
CA LYS A 175 -21.93 5.13 1.74
C LYS A 175 -22.65 5.98 0.67
N GLY A 176 -21.88 6.65 -0.18
CA GLY A 176 -22.35 7.33 -1.39
C GLY A 176 -22.09 6.58 -2.70
N SER A 177 -21.45 5.40 -2.72
CA SER A 177 -21.11 4.70 -3.98
C SER A 177 -21.21 3.15 -3.97
N GLY A 178 -22.35 2.62 -4.40
CA GLY A 178 -22.48 1.67 -5.53
C GLY A 178 -21.89 0.23 -5.56
N GLU A 179 -21.26 -0.35 -4.54
CA GLU A 179 -20.44 -1.58 -4.76
C GLU A 179 -21.15 -2.92 -5.09
N GLU A 180 -22.43 -3.17 -4.75
CA GLU A 180 -23.05 -4.49 -4.98
C GLU A 180 -23.60 -4.72 -6.40
N GLY A 181 -24.14 -3.68 -7.06
CA GLY A 181 -24.70 -3.81 -8.43
C GLY A 181 -23.64 -3.94 -9.53
N ILE A 182 -22.48 -3.31 -9.31
CA ILE A 182 -21.38 -3.20 -10.27
C ILE A 182 -20.78 -4.58 -10.62
N LYS A 183 -20.73 -5.53 -9.68
CA LYS A 183 -20.14 -6.86 -9.95
C LYS A 183 -21.05 -7.81 -10.74
N ALA A 184 -22.38 -7.64 -10.70
CA ALA A 184 -23.30 -8.53 -11.40
C ALA A 184 -23.33 -8.26 -12.91
N ILE A 185 -23.45 -6.98 -13.30
CA ILE A 185 -23.55 -6.57 -14.70
C ILE A 185 -22.29 -6.93 -15.51
N TYR A 186 -21.09 -6.77 -14.94
CA TYR A 186 -19.86 -7.12 -15.65
C TYR A 186 -19.67 -8.63 -15.84
N ARG A 187 -20.21 -9.46 -14.95
CA ARG A 187 -20.23 -10.92 -15.15
C ARG A 187 -21.17 -11.32 -16.28
N GLU A 188 -22.34 -10.68 -16.36
CA GLU A 188 -23.28 -10.88 -17.46
C GLU A 188 -22.66 -10.47 -18.80
N VAL A 189 -21.95 -9.33 -18.86
CA VAL A 189 -21.20 -8.91 -20.05
C VAL A 189 -20.18 -9.97 -20.46
N ALA A 190 -19.35 -10.44 -19.52
CA ALA A 190 -18.33 -11.46 -19.81
C ALA A 190 -18.95 -12.77 -20.33
N GLN A 191 -20.11 -13.17 -19.82
CA GLN A 191 -20.85 -14.34 -20.33
C GLN A 191 -21.43 -14.09 -21.73
N LYS A 192 -21.98 -12.90 -21.98
CA LYS A 192 -22.53 -12.50 -23.30
C LYS A 192 -21.44 -12.51 -24.38
N MET A 193 -20.22 -12.09 -24.06
CA MET A 193 -19.07 -12.18 -24.99
C MET A 193 -18.85 -13.61 -25.49
N VAL A 194 -18.81 -14.59 -24.58
CA VAL A 194 -18.63 -16.01 -24.92
C VAL A 194 -19.83 -16.52 -25.72
N GLY A 195 -21.05 -16.17 -25.32
CA GLY A 195 -22.27 -16.55 -26.03
C GLY A 195 -22.37 -16.00 -27.46
N GLN A 196 -21.71 -14.87 -27.75
CA GLN A 196 -21.61 -14.28 -29.08
C GLN A 196 -20.44 -14.82 -29.91
N GLY A 197 -19.69 -15.81 -29.40
CA GLY A 197 -18.57 -16.44 -30.10
C GLY A 197 -17.26 -15.65 -30.03
N PHE A 198 -17.16 -14.63 -29.17
CA PHE A 198 -15.90 -13.94 -28.90
C PHE A 198 -15.05 -14.71 -27.87
N SER A 199 -13.77 -14.36 -27.83
CA SER A 199 -12.84 -14.85 -26.81
C SER A 199 -13.40 -14.62 -25.39
N PRO A 200 -13.18 -15.55 -24.43
CA PRO A 200 -13.54 -15.37 -23.03
C PRO A 200 -12.88 -14.16 -22.36
N ALA A 201 -11.85 -13.59 -22.97
CA ALA A 201 -11.18 -12.38 -22.52
C ALA A 201 -11.07 -11.36 -23.66
N VAL A 202 -11.22 -10.08 -23.31
CA VAL A 202 -10.93 -8.95 -24.21
C VAL A 202 -9.47 -9.02 -24.64
N GLN A 203 -9.22 -8.97 -25.95
CA GLN A 203 -7.86 -8.95 -26.49
C GLN A 203 -7.21 -7.59 -26.26
N PHE A 204 -6.33 -7.50 -25.27
CA PHE A 204 -5.53 -6.31 -25.05
C PHE A 204 -4.33 -6.27 -26.02
N THR A 205 -4.20 -5.18 -26.76
CA THR A 205 -3.10 -4.95 -27.72
C THR A 205 -2.19 -3.78 -27.36
N GLY A 206 -2.49 -3.12 -26.24
CA GLY A 206 -1.83 -1.88 -25.83
C GLY A 206 -0.37 -1.98 -25.44
N TYR A 207 0.21 -3.19 -25.40
CA TYR A 207 1.65 -3.38 -25.22
C TYR A 207 2.46 -3.00 -26.47
N GLU A 208 1.89 -3.24 -27.65
CA GLU A 208 2.56 -2.99 -28.94
C GLU A 208 1.92 -1.82 -29.69
N ASP A 209 0.59 -1.70 -29.60
CA ASP A 209 -0.20 -0.75 -30.39
C ASP A 209 -0.81 0.36 -29.53
N THR A 210 -0.92 1.56 -30.09
CA THR A 210 -1.70 2.67 -29.49
C THR A 210 -3.03 2.91 -30.17
N TYR A 211 -3.35 2.10 -31.19
CA TYR A 211 -4.64 2.12 -31.88
C TYR A 211 -5.02 0.71 -32.33
N SER A 212 -6.31 0.39 -32.36
CA SER A 212 -6.80 -0.82 -33.01
C SER A 212 -8.25 -0.68 -33.45
N ASP A 213 -8.64 -1.43 -34.48
CA ASP A 213 -10.06 -1.66 -34.75
C ASP A 213 -10.63 -2.65 -33.73
N GLY A 214 -11.89 -2.46 -33.37
CA GLY A 214 -12.62 -3.29 -32.43
C GLY A 214 -14.12 -3.28 -32.72
N VAL A 215 -14.80 -4.32 -32.23
CA VAL A 215 -16.26 -4.48 -32.32
C VAL A 215 -16.86 -4.20 -30.96
N VAL A 216 -17.89 -3.37 -30.91
CA VAL A 216 -18.66 -3.09 -29.69
C VAL A 216 -19.47 -4.32 -29.28
N ILE A 217 -19.10 -4.96 -28.16
CA ILE A 217 -19.80 -6.16 -27.66
C ILE A 217 -20.93 -5.77 -26.70
N ALA A 218 -20.70 -4.77 -25.86
CA ALA A 218 -21.68 -4.32 -24.88
C ALA A 218 -21.64 -2.82 -24.66
N ILE A 219 -22.82 -2.26 -24.42
CA ILE A 219 -23.04 -0.89 -23.97
C ILE A 219 -23.77 -1.00 -22.63
N VAL A 220 -23.18 -0.47 -21.57
CA VAL A 220 -23.77 -0.43 -20.23
C VAL A 220 -24.08 1.02 -19.88
N LYS A 221 -25.31 1.26 -19.41
CA LYS A 221 -25.77 2.57 -18.95
C LYS A 221 -26.64 2.40 -17.72
N ASN A 222 -26.32 3.11 -16.64
CA ASN A 222 -27.03 3.01 -15.35
C ASN A 222 -27.14 1.56 -14.83
N ASN A 223 -26.08 0.76 -14.98
CA ASN A 223 -26.02 -0.68 -14.65
C ASN A 223 -26.95 -1.59 -15.48
N ASP A 224 -27.50 -1.12 -16.59
CA ASP A 224 -28.26 -1.95 -17.53
C ASP A 224 -27.51 -2.12 -18.86
N LEU A 225 -27.65 -3.30 -19.48
CA LEU A 225 -27.28 -3.49 -20.88
C LEU A 225 -28.23 -2.74 -21.80
N LYS A 226 -27.68 -2.01 -22.77
CA LYS A 226 -28.41 -1.33 -23.83
C LYS A 226 -27.93 -1.83 -25.19
N GLU A 227 -28.82 -1.82 -26.17
CA GLU A 227 -28.48 -2.15 -27.56
C GLU A 227 -27.90 -0.96 -28.31
N SER A 228 -28.16 0.27 -27.83
CA SER A 228 -27.65 1.51 -28.41
C SER A 228 -27.59 2.65 -27.40
N ALA A 229 -26.76 3.65 -27.68
CA ALA A 229 -26.71 4.92 -26.94
C ALA A 229 -26.45 6.08 -27.91
N SER A 230 -26.90 7.29 -27.52
CA SER A 230 -26.96 8.46 -28.40
C SER A 230 -26.04 9.60 -27.95
N GLU A 231 -25.85 10.58 -28.84
CA GLU A 231 -25.06 11.79 -28.57
C GLU A 231 -25.44 12.48 -27.25
N GLY A 232 -24.42 12.92 -26.52
CA GLY A 232 -24.55 13.55 -25.21
C GLY A 232 -24.62 12.56 -24.03
N GLU A 233 -24.79 11.27 -24.29
CA GLU A 233 -24.89 10.27 -23.22
C GLU A 233 -23.52 9.78 -22.72
N GLY A 234 -23.43 9.55 -21.41
CA GLY A 234 -22.33 8.83 -20.77
C GLY A 234 -22.65 7.34 -20.68
N VAL A 235 -21.73 6.49 -21.15
CA VAL A 235 -21.90 5.03 -21.21
C VAL A 235 -20.60 4.30 -20.98
N GLU A 236 -20.69 3.04 -20.58
CA GLU A 236 -19.56 2.12 -20.52
C GLU A 236 -19.57 1.21 -21.76
N ILE A 237 -18.45 1.16 -22.48
CA ILE A 237 -18.29 0.38 -23.72
C ILE A 237 -17.32 -0.76 -23.49
N VAL A 238 -17.69 -1.96 -23.93
CA VAL A 238 -16.79 -3.12 -24.02
C VAL A 238 -16.54 -3.47 -25.47
N LEU A 239 -15.27 -3.57 -25.84
CA LEU A 239 -14.82 -4.00 -27.16
C LEU A 239 -14.29 -5.43 -27.10
N ASN A 240 -14.30 -6.14 -28.23
CA ASN A 240 -13.63 -7.45 -28.34
C ASN A 240 -12.11 -7.35 -28.25
N LYS A 241 -11.56 -6.24 -28.74
CA LYS A 241 -10.13 -5.94 -28.84
C LYS A 241 -9.92 -4.45 -28.58
N THR A 242 -8.89 -4.09 -27.82
CA THR A 242 -8.60 -2.68 -27.48
C THR A 242 -7.12 -2.43 -27.19
N PRO A 243 -6.57 -1.25 -27.54
CA PRO A 243 -5.25 -0.81 -27.10
C PRO A 243 -5.28 -0.17 -25.71
N PHE A 244 -6.44 0.09 -25.12
CA PHE A 244 -6.56 0.80 -23.84
C PHE A 244 -6.20 -0.12 -22.66
N TYR A 245 -5.24 0.30 -21.84
CA TYR A 245 -4.90 -0.36 -20.60
C TYR A 245 -6.00 -0.04 -19.58
N GLY A 246 -6.62 -1.09 -19.04
CA GLY A 246 -7.56 -0.94 -17.93
C GLY A 246 -6.82 -0.83 -16.61
N GLU A 247 -7.27 0.10 -15.76
CA GLU A 247 -6.65 0.37 -14.45
C GLU A 247 -6.34 -0.90 -13.65
N SER A 248 -5.06 -1.07 -13.30
CA SER A 248 -4.51 -2.32 -12.76
C SER A 248 -3.06 -2.12 -12.29
N GLY A 249 -2.65 -2.82 -11.23
CA GLY A 249 -1.26 -2.81 -10.74
C GLY A 249 -0.77 -1.44 -10.28
N GLY A 250 -1.67 -0.56 -9.85
CA GLY A 250 -1.39 0.84 -9.50
C GLY A 250 -1.36 1.79 -10.69
N GLN A 251 -1.28 1.31 -11.94
CA GLN A 251 -1.37 2.17 -13.11
C GLN A 251 -2.82 2.54 -13.43
N VAL A 252 -3.06 3.84 -13.58
CA VAL A 252 -4.37 4.39 -13.98
C VAL A 252 -4.72 3.98 -15.41
N GLY A 253 -6.02 3.81 -15.67
CA GLY A 253 -6.50 3.44 -16.98
C GLY A 253 -6.31 4.52 -18.03
N ASP A 254 -6.16 4.11 -19.29
CA ASP A 254 -5.98 5.05 -20.38
C ASP A 254 -7.21 5.89 -20.68
N LYS A 255 -6.93 7.02 -21.32
CA LYS A 255 -7.88 7.94 -21.94
C LYS A 255 -7.61 8.00 -23.43
N GLY A 256 -8.56 8.50 -24.20
CA GLY A 256 -8.41 8.57 -25.65
C GLY A 256 -9.75 8.69 -26.35
N ARG A 257 -9.86 8.10 -27.52
CA ARG A 257 -11.06 8.18 -28.36
C ARG A 257 -11.42 6.83 -28.98
N ILE A 258 -12.72 6.60 -29.11
CA ILE A 258 -13.29 5.51 -29.91
C ILE A 258 -14.19 6.17 -30.98
N GLU A 259 -13.91 5.92 -32.25
CA GLU A 259 -14.61 6.60 -33.35
C GLU A 259 -14.75 5.75 -34.62
N ASN A 260 -15.70 6.15 -35.47
CA ASN A 260 -15.80 5.76 -36.88
C ASN A 260 -16.42 6.94 -37.67
N ASP A 261 -16.79 6.75 -38.93
CA ASP A 261 -17.31 7.83 -39.79
C ASP A 261 -18.53 8.57 -39.19
N ASN A 262 -19.33 7.87 -38.37
CA ASN A 262 -20.60 8.37 -37.84
C ASN A 262 -20.59 8.60 -36.32
N ILE A 263 -19.62 8.04 -35.60
CA ILE A 263 -19.58 7.99 -34.13
C ILE A 263 -18.27 8.59 -33.65
N SER A 264 -18.32 9.47 -32.65
CA SER A 264 -17.14 9.92 -31.91
C SER A 264 -17.42 9.85 -30.42
N MET A 265 -16.58 9.12 -29.68
CA MET A 265 -16.70 8.95 -28.24
C MET A 265 -15.37 9.27 -27.56
N ASP A 266 -15.39 10.18 -26.58
CA ASP A 266 -14.23 10.44 -25.75
C ASP A 266 -14.20 9.42 -24.61
N VAL A 267 -13.10 8.70 -24.47
CA VAL A 267 -12.84 7.77 -23.36
C VAL A 267 -12.23 8.56 -22.20
N LEU A 268 -12.99 8.68 -21.12
CA LEU A 268 -12.61 9.46 -19.93
C LEU A 268 -11.74 8.67 -18.96
N GLU A 269 -11.96 7.36 -18.87
CA GLU A 269 -11.22 6.40 -18.06
C GLU A 269 -11.43 4.98 -18.61
N THR A 270 -10.45 4.09 -18.40
CA THR A 270 -10.56 2.67 -18.76
C THR A 270 -10.38 1.81 -17.51
N LYS A 271 -11.34 0.94 -17.21
CA LYS A 271 -11.34 0.10 -16.01
C LYS A 271 -11.16 -1.37 -16.35
N LYS A 272 -10.58 -2.13 -15.41
CA LYS A 272 -10.47 -3.58 -15.48
C LYS A 272 -11.24 -4.24 -14.32
N PRO A 273 -12.58 -4.21 -14.33
CA PRO A 273 -13.38 -4.70 -13.19
C PRO A 273 -13.29 -6.22 -13.00
N LEU A 274 -12.92 -6.97 -14.05
CA LEU A 274 -12.63 -8.40 -14.00
C LEU A 274 -11.31 -8.67 -14.75
N PRO A 275 -10.54 -9.72 -14.40
CA PRO A 275 -9.26 -10.02 -15.06
C PRO A 275 -9.34 -10.13 -16.60
N ASN A 276 -10.48 -10.57 -17.11
CA ASN A 276 -10.75 -10.81 -18.53
C ASN A 276 -11.58 -9.71 -19.22
N LEU A 277 -11.94 -8.63 -18.51
CA LEU A 277 -12.83 -7.59 -19.02
C LEU A 277 -12.20 -6.20 -18.90
N ILE A 278 -12.16 -5.48 -20.02
CA ILE A 278 -11.74 -4.07 -20.10
C ILE A 278 -12.96 -3.24 -20.49
N VAL A 279 -13.25 -2.21 -19.69
CA VAL A 279 -14.43 -1.35 -19.83
C VAL A 279 -13.98 0.09 -20.05
N HIS A 280 -14.53 0.74 -21.07
CA HIS A 280 -14.20 2.12 -21.43
C HIS A 280 -15.35 3.03 -20.98
N ASN A 281 -15.11 3.92 -20.03
CA ASN A 281 -16.10 4.94 -19.67
C ASN A 281 -16.04 6.07 -20.70
N CYS A 282 -17.12 6.24 -21.43
CA CYS A 282 -17.19 7.06 -22.62
C CYS A 282 -18.27 8.15 -22.50
N THR A 283 -18.01 9.30 -23.13
CA THR A 283 -19.06 10.27 -23.49
C THR A 283 -19.20 10.32 -24.99
N ILE A 284 -20.43 10.13 -25.49
CA ILE A 284 -20.72 10.18 -26.93
C ILE A 284 -20.76 11.65 -27.36
N LYS A 285 -19.79 12.06 -28.18
CA LYS A 285 -19.67 13.43 -28.70
C LYS A 285 -20.43 13.66 -29.99
N LYS A 286 -20.58 12.61 -30.81
CA LYS A 286 -21.29 12.67 -32.09
C LYS A 286 -21.92 11.32 -32.40
N GLY A 287 -23.16 11.34 -32.88
CA GLY A 287 -23.84 10.16 -33.44
C GLY A 287 -24.43 9.20 -32.40
N SER A 288 -24.66 7.96 -32.79
CA SER A 288 -25.20 6.91 -31.91
C SER A 288 -24.43 5.61 -32.10
N VAL A 289 -24.02 4.98 -31.00
CA VAL A 289 -23.32 3.69 -30.98
C VAL A 289 -24.29 2.55 -30.73
N ARG A 290 -24.07 1.42 -31.39
CA ARG A 290 -24.84 0.18 -31.27
C ARG A 290 -23.92 -1.01 -31.01
N VAL A 291 -24.46 -2.05 -30.40
CA VAL A 291 -23.79 -3.35 -30.32
C VAL A 291 -23.53 -3.85 -31.74
N ASN A 292 -22.35 -4.44 -31.95
CA ASN A 292 -21.75 -4.88 -33.22
C ASN A 292 -21.20 -3.76 -34.13
N ASP A 293 -21.23 -2.50 -33.72
CA ASP A 293 -20.53 -1.45 -34.47
C ASP A 293 -19.03 -1.71 -34.50
N ILE A 294 -18.43 -1.47 -35.66
CA ILE A 294 -16.97 -1.50 -35.84
C ILE A 294 -16.45 -0.08 -35.62
N VAL A 295 -15.48 0.05 -34.72
CA VAL A 295 -14.91 1.32 -34.29
C VAL A 295 -13.39 1.23 -34.21
N LYS A 296 -12.73 2.35 -34.45
CA LYS A 296 -11.31 2.53 -34.22
C LYS A 296 -11.12 3.10 -32.82
N ALA A 297 -10.40 2.36 -31.97
CA ALA A 297 -10.02 2.75 -30.63
C ALA A 297 -8.58 3.30 -30.67
N SER A 298 -8.34 4.48 -30.10
CA SER A 298 -7.02 5.14 -30.07
C SER A 298 -6.75 5.80 -28.73
N VAL A 299 -5.61 5.51 -28.12
CA VAL A 299 -5.24 6.07 -26.81
C VAL A 299 -4.60 7.45 -26.95
N ASP A 300 -4.73 8.26 -25.91
CA ASP A 300 -3.95 9.49 -25.74
C ASP A 300 -2.47 9.11 -25.54
N ILE A 301 -1.70 9.24 -26.62
CA ILE A 301 -0.32 8.77 -26.69
C ILE A 301 0.57 9.50 -25.67
N ASP A 302 0.35 10.80 -25.46
CA ASP A 302 1.17 11.59 -24.56
C ASP A 302 0.93 11.18 -23.11
N LYS A 303 -0.34 10.99 -22.72
CA LYS A 303 -0.68 10.47 -21.38
C LYS A 303 -0.17 9.04 -21.17
N ARG A 304 -0.32 8.17 -22.18
CA ARG A 304 0.18 6.79 -22.13
C ARG A 304 1.69 6.77 -21.91
N LYS A 305 2.44 7.55 -22.69
CA LYS A 305 3.89 7.64 -22.56
C LYS A 305 4.27 8.14 -21.18
N ALA A 306 3.65 9.21 -20.69
CA ALA A 306 3.94 9.76 -19.38
C ALA A 306 3.66 8.75 -18.24
N ALA A 307 2.56 7.99 -18.33
CA ALA A 307 2.28 6.90 -17.39
C ALA A 307 3.35 5.80 -17.46
N ALA A 308 3.81 5.42 -18.66
CA ALA A 308 4.87 4.42 -18.84
C ALA A 308 6.24 4.89 -18.29
N LEU A 309 6.58 6.19 -18.40
CA LEU A 309 7.76 6.78 -17.77
C LEU A 309 7.68 6.59 -16.25
N ASN A 310 6.56 7.02 -15.65
CA ASN A 310 6.31 6.92 -14.22
C ASN A 310 6.28 5.46 -13.73
N HIS A 311 5.72 4.54 -14.52
CA HIS A 311 5.72 3.12 -14.18
C HIS A 311 7.16 2.58 -14.15
N SER A 312 7.93 2.88 -15.19
CA SER A 312 9.28 2.36 -15.33
C SER A 312 10.20 2.91 -14.23
N ALA A 313 10.04 4.19 -13.87
CA ALA A 313 10.74 4.79 -12.74
C ALA A 313 10.35 4.18 -11.39
N THR A 314 9.12 3.70 -11.24
CA THR A 314 8.66 3.05 -10.00
C THR A 314 9.46 1.77 -9.70
N HIS A 315 9.78 0.96 -10.73
CA HIS A 315 10.64 -0.22 -10.57
C HIS A 315 12.06 0.14 -10.15
N LEU A 316 12.66 1.16 -10.78
CA LEU A 316 13.99 1.64 -10.40
C LEU A 316 14.00 2.21 -8.97
N LEU A 317 12.95 2.95 -8.59
CA LEU A 317 12.77 3.50 -7.26
C LEU A 317 12.67 2.39 -6.21
N HIS A 318 11.90 1.34 -6.48
CA HIS A 318 11.73 0.22 -5.56
C HIS A 318 13.07 -0.48 -5.28
N THR A 319 13.84 -0.79 -6.32
CA THR A 319 15.19 -1.38 -6.16
C THR A 319 16.13 -0.41 -5.43
N ALA A 320 16.14 0.88 -5.79
CA ALA A 320 17.00 1.87 -5.15
C ALA A 320 16.70 2.07 -3.65
N LEU A 321 15.41 1.99 -3.26
CA LEU A 321 15.04 2.03 -1.85
C LEU A 321 15.58 0.82 -1.09
N ARG A 322 15.57 -0.38 -1.69
CA ARG A 322 16.15 -1.58 -1.08
C ARG A 322 17.67 -1.47 -0.96
N ASP A 323 18.35 -0.95 -1.99
CA ASP A 323 19.80 -0.74 -1.96
C ASP A 323 20.25 0.20 -0.83
N VAL A 324 19.47 1.25 -0.56
CA VAL A 324 19.84 2.29 0.42
C VAL A 324 19.34 1.96 1.81
N LEU A 325 18.09 1.52 1.94
CA LEU A 325 17.43 1.34 3.23
C LEU A 325 17.47 -0.11 3.73
N GLY A 326 17.64 -1.10 2.83
CA GLY A 326 17.72 -2.52 3.14
C GLY A 326 16.58 -3.36 2.54
N ASP A 327 16.79 -4.68 2.51
CA ASP A 327 15.87 -5.66 1.90
C ASP A 327 14.49 -5.80 2.56
N HIS A 328 14.29 -5.22 3.74
CA HIS A 328 12.97 -5.19 4.39
C HIS A 328 11.99 -4.23 3.72
N VAL A 329 12.46 -3.37 2.82
CA VAL A 329 11.60 -2.51 2.02
C VAL A 329 10.78 -3.36 1.06
N LYS A 330 9.46 -3.25 1.18
CA LYS A 330 8.47 -3.91 0.31
C LYS A 330 7.40 -2.91 -0.08
N GLN A 331 6.85 -3.06 -1.28
CA GLN A 331 5.69 -2.29 -1.72
C GLN A 331 4.48 -2.55 -0.80
N ALA A 332 3.87 -1.47 -0.34
CA ALA A 332 2.62 -1.45 0.41
C ALA A 332 1.46 -0.80 -0.38
N GLY A 333 1.77 -0.13 -1.50
CA GLY A 333 0.81 0.51 -2.38
C GLY A 333 1.52 1.27 -3.51
N SER A 334 0.84 1.47 -4.63
CA SER A 334 1.37 2.20 -5.77
C SER A 334 0.26 3.01 -6.46
N LEU A 335 0.64 4.12 -7.08
CA LEU A 335 -0.16 4.84 -8.06
C LEU A 335 0.79 5.33 -9.16
N VAL A 336 0.47 4.98 -10.39
CA VAL A 336 1.18 5.41 -11.58
C VAL A 336 0.16 6.13 -12.47
N ALA A 337 0.29 7.45 -12.52
CA ALA A 337 -0.55 8.32 -13.33
C ALA A 337 0.31 9.08 -14.37
N PRO A 338 -0.27 9.67 -15.42
CA PRO A 338 0.49 10.47 -16.38
C PRO A 338 1.22 11.66 -15.75
N ASP A 339 0.65 12.24 -14.70
CA ASP A 339 1.16 13.46 -14.05
C ASP A 339 2.15 13.18 -12.91
N ARG A 340 2.07 12.01 -12.26
CA ARG A 340 2.96 11.64 -11.14
C ARG A 340 2.99 10.14 -10.86
N LEU A 341 3.97 9.73 -10.07
CA LEU A 341 3.96 8.44 -9.37
C LEU A 341 3.95 8.63 -7.85
N ARG A 342 3.38 7.63 -7.17
CA ARG A 342 3.36 7.52 -5.71
C ARG A 342 3.67 6.09 -5.33
N PHE A 343 4.66 5.90 -4.50
CA PHE A 343 5.11 4.59 -4.05
C PHE A 343 5.07 4.51 -2.53
N ASP A 344 4.26 3.58 -2.02
CA ASP A 344 4.14 3.31 -0.59
C ASP A 344 4.98 2.09 -0.25
N TYR A 345 5.80 2.19 0.78
CA TYR A 345 6.77 1.16 1.13
C TYR A 345 6.89 0.93 2.63
N THR A 346 7.25 -0.30 3.01
CA THR A 346 7.49 -0.66 4.41
C THR A 346 8.85 -0.15 4.87
N HIS A 347 8.87 0.72 5.87
CA HIS A 347 10.10 1.18 6.48
C HIS A 347 9.85 1.69 7.91
N PHE A 348 10.74 1.33 8.84
CA PHE A 348 10.50 1.50 10.27
C PHE A 348 10.86 2.90 10.77
N SER A 349 11.81 3.61 10.18
CA SER A 349 12.25 4.94 10.61
C SER A 349 11.89 6.02 9.59
N THR A 350 12.17 7.29 9.87
CA THR A 350 12.18 8.33 8.85
C THR A 350 13.54 8.34 8.18
N PRO A 351 13.64 8.11 6.86
CA PRO A 351 14.90 8.24 6.15
C PRO A 351 15.45 9.65 6.31
N THR A 352 16.76 9.73 6.47
CA THR A 352 17.48 10.99 6.44
C THR A 352 17.41 11.61 5.05
N LEU A 353 17.53 12.94 4.97
CA LEU A 353 17.63 13.63 3.68
C LEU A 353 18.75 13.08 2.81
N LYS A 354 19.87 12.65 3.41
CA LYS A 354 20.99 12.02 2.69
C LYS A 354 20.58 10.69 2.04
N GLU A 355 19.82 9.86 2.74
CA GLU A 355 19.32 8.60 2.17
C GLU A 355 18.33 8.86 1.02
N ILE A 356 17.42 9.82 1.17
CA ILE A 356 16.48 10.18 0.08
C ILE A 356 17.21 10.74 -1.14
N HIS A 357 18.19 11.63 -0.93
CA HIS A 357 19.03 12.11 -2.03
C HIS A 357 19.80 10.97 -2.70
N ARG A 358 20.30 10.00 -1.91
CA ARG A 358 21.00 8.85 -2.44
C ARG A 358 20.08 7.96 -3.29
N VAL A 359 18.85 7.74 -2.87
CA VAL A 359 17.83 7.02 -3.66
C VAL A 359 17.60 7.74 -4.99
N GLU A 360 17.33 9.05 -4.97
CA GLU A 360 17.13 9.86 -6.19
C GLU A 360 18.35 9.81 -7.13
N GLU A 361 19.57 9.88 -6.57
CA GLU A 361 20.82 9.79 -7.33
C GLU A 361 20.98 8.43 -8.00
N ILE A 362 20.68 7.34 -7.29
CA ILE A 362 20.76 5.97 -7.84
C ILE A 362 19.78 5.80 -8.99
N VAL A 363 18.51 6.21 -8.80
CA VAL A 363 17.49 6.10 -9.86
C VAL A 363 17.95 6.85 -11.11
N ASN A 364 18.37 8.12 -10.97
CA ASN A 364 18.85 8.90 -12.10
C ASN A 364 20.13 8.33 -12.74
N ARG A 365 21.00 7.69 -11.96
CA ARG A 365 22.16 6.97 -12.50
C ARG A 365 21.72 5.78 -13.35
N LYS A 366 20.75 4.98 -12.88
CA LYS A 366 20.21 3.82 -13.62
C LYS A 366 19.41 4.23 -14.87
N ILE A 367 18.81 5.40 -14.85
CA ILE A 367 18.24 6.03 -16.05
C ILE A 367 19.35 6.32 -17.08
N ARG A 368 20.45 6.96 -16.66
CA ARG A 368 21.58 7.29 -17.56
C ARG A 368 22.35 6.08 -18.08
N GLU A 369 22.36 4.98 -17.34
CA GLU A 369 22.91 3.70 -17.81
C GLU A 369 22.09 3.10 -18.97
N ASN A 370 20.86 3.57 -19.19
CA ASN A 370 20.01 3.30 -20.35
C ASN A 370 19.82 1.80 -20.67
N TYR A 371 19.47 1.02 -19.65
CA TYR A 371 19.17 -0.40 -19.82
C TYR A 371 17.95 -0.58 -20.74
N ALA A 372 18.00 -1.62 -21.58
CA ALA A 372 16.80 -2.09 -22.27
C ALA A 372 15.77 -2.58 -21.25
N VAL A 373 14.50 -2.25 -21.50
CA VAL A 373 13.36 -2.75 -20.73
C VAL A 373 12.77 -3.92 -21.50
N GLU A 374 12.88 -5.11 -20.93
CA GLU A 374 12.44 -6.37 -21.52
C GLU A 374 11.18 -6.86 -20.82
N THR A 375 10.17 -7.26 -21.60
CA THR A 375 8.96 -7.88 -21.09
C THR A 375 8.87 -9.32 -21.58
N SER A 376 8.45 -10.23 -20.70
CA SER A 376 8.27 -11.63 -21.05
C SER A 376 7.15 -12.25 -20.23
N VAL A 377 6.46 -13.23 -20.80
CA VAL A 377 5.46 -14.03 -20.11
C VAL A 377 6.08 -15.38 -19.78
N MET A 378 5.99 -15.82 -18.52
CA MET A 378 6.48 -17.13 -18.10
C MET A 378 5.69 -17.66 -16.90
N GLY A 379 5.90 -18.94 -16.56
CA GLY A 379 5.31 -19.54 -15.37
C GLY A 379 5.79 -18.85 -14.09
N LEU A 380 4.90 -18.72 -13.10
CA LEU A 380 5.21 -18.06 -11.82
C LEU A 380 6.47 -18.62 -11.15
N ASP A 381 6.60 -19.95 -11.08
CA ASP A 381 7.75 -20.62 -10.46
C ASP A 381 9.07 -20.29 -11.17
N ASP A 382 9.04 -20.17 -12.49
CA ASP A 382 10.23 -19.87 -13.28
C ASP A 382 10.63 -18.39 -13.17
N ALA A 383 9.65 -17.48 -13.07
CA ALA A 383 9.91 -16.07 -12.79
C ALA A 383 10.60 -15.88 -11.43
N VAL A 384 10.09 -16.53 -10.39
CA VAL A 384 10.68 -16.47 -9.04
C VAL A 384 12.09 -17.06 -9.02
N LYS A 385 12.31 -18.20 -9.70
CA LYS A 385 13.67 -18.80 -9.81
C LYS A 385 14.67 -17.89 -10.51
N LYS A 386 14.23 -17.05 -11.45
CA LYS A 386 15.08 -16.07 -12.14
C LYS A 386 15.36 -14.82 -11.31
N GLY A 387 14.81 -14.72 -10.10
CA GLY A 387 15.01 -13.59 -9.20
C GLY A 387 13.97 -12.48 -9.34
N ALA A 388 12.84 -12.73 -10.02
CA ALA A 388 11.77 -11.76 -10.10
C ALA A 388 11.18 -11.50 -8.71
N THR A 389 11.09 -10.24 -8.31
CA THR A 389 10.42 -9.86 -7.07
C THR A 389 8.91 -9.89 -7.30
N ALA A 390 8.20 -10.72 -6.53
CA ALA A 390 6.75 -10.72 -6.50
C ALA A 390 6.25 -9.59 -5.58
N LEU A 391 5.22 -8.86 -6.03
CA LEU A 391 4.59 -7.82 -5.22
C LEU A 391 3.68 -8.45 -4.18
N PHE A 392 3.81 -8.00 -2.94
CA PHE A 392 3.11 -8.61 -1.81
C PHE A 392 1.62 -8.25 -1.83
N GLY A 393 0.74 -9.27 -1.82
CA GLY A 393 -0.72 -9.08 -1.75
C GLY A 393 -1.47 -9.21 -3.09
N GLU A 394 -0.76 -9.38 -4.21
CA GLU A 394 -1.40 -9.67 -5.50
C GLU A 394 -1.63 -11.17 -5.69
N LYS A 395 -2.75 -11.51 -6.35
CA LYS A 395 -3.04 -12.89 -6.77
C LYS A 395 -2.55 -13.06 -8.20
N TYR A 396 -1.53 -13.88 -8.38
CA TYR A 396 -0.98 -14.21 -9.69
C TYR A 396 -1.66 -15.44 -10.30
N GLY A 397 -1.78 -15.44 -11.63
CA GLY A 397 -2.18 -16.62 -12.39
C GLY A 397 -1.01 -17.61 -12.57
N GLU A 398 -1.24 -18.70 -13.30
CA GLU A 398 -0.19 -19.67 -13.64
C GLU A 398 0.91 -19.05 -14.52
N GLU A 399 0.51 -18.16 -15.43
CA GLU A 399 1.41 -17.32 -16.23
C GLU A 399 1.43 -15.88 -15.71
N VAL A 400 2.63 -15.30 -15.64
CA VAL A 400 2.86 -13.93 -15.17
C VAL A 400 3.72 -13.17 -16.16
N SER A 401 3.43 -11.87 -16.29
CA SER A 401 4.28 -10.93 -17.01
C SER A 401 5.43 -10.49 -16.11
N VAL A 402 6.65 -10.59 -16.62
CA VAL A 402 7.89 -10.15 -15.98
C VAL A 402 8.45 -8.98 -16.75
N VAL A 403 8.83 -7.93 -16.03
CA VAL A 403 9.53 -6.76 -16.56
C VAL A 403 10.95 -6.77 -15.99
N LYS A 404 11.95 -6.67 -16.87
CA LYS A 404 13.37 -6.64 -16.53
C LYS A 404 14.00 -5.35 -17.04
N MET A 405 14.78 -4.67 -16.21
CA MET A 405 15.55 -3.47 -16.57
C MET A 405 17.03 -3.70 -16.27
N GLY A 406 17.74 -4.25 -17.26
CA GLY A 406 19.08 -4.78 -17.06
C GLY A 406 19.12 -5.80 -15.92
N ASP A 407 20.28 -6.01 -15.31
CA ASP A 407 20.40 -6.89 -14.14
C ASP A 407 20.05 -6.18 -12.82
N TYR A 408 19.50 -4.97 -12.90
CA TYR A 408 19.20 -4.15 -11.73
C TYR A 408 17.81 -4.41 -11.16
N SER A 409 16.79 -4.44 -12.00
CA SER A 409 15.39 -4.65 -11.57
C SER A 409 14.73 -5.74 -12.38
N MET A 410 14.01 -6.64 -11.70
CA MET A 410 13.19 -7.69 -12.30
C MET A 410 11.96 -7.92 -11.42
N GLU A 411 10.77 -7.65 -11.95
CA GLU A 411 9.53 -7.68 -11.17
C GLU A 411 8.36 -8.28 -11.97
N LEU A 412 7.39 -8.86 -11.26
CA LEU A 412 6.13 -9.27 -11.85
C LEU A 412 5.26 -8.04 -12.10
N CYS A 413 5.04 -7.67 -13.35
CA CYS A 413 4.27 -6.50 -13.71
C CYS A 413 3.59 -6.66 -15.08
N GLY A 414 2.29 -6.36 -15.13
CA GLY A 414 1.50 -6.34 -16.36
C GLY A 414 1.22 -4.94 -16.89
N GLY A 415 1.92 -3.92 -16.40
CA GLY A 415 1.73 -2.53 -16.82
C GLY A 415 2.39 -2.19 -18.16
N THR A 416 2.22 -0.94 -18.58
CA THR A 416 2.94 -0.42 -19.75
C THR A 416 4.26 0.21 -19.32
N HIS A 417 5.33 -0.06 -20.06
CA HIS A 417 6.68 0.43 -19.75
C HIS A 417 7.33 1.15 -20.93
N THR A 418 8.40 1.90 -20.63
CA THR A 418 9.28 2.45 -21.66
C THR A 418 10.08 1.35 -22.34
N LYS A 419 10.80 1.66 -23.44
CA LYS A 419 11.65 0.68 -24.14
C LYS A 419 13.05 0.62 -23.53
N ALA A 420 13.51 1.74 -22.97
CA ALA A 420 14.77 1.81 -22.24
C ALA A 420 14.61 2.68 -20.99
N THR A 421 15.49 2.50 -20.00
CA THR A 421 15.47 3.34 -18.79
C THR A 421 15.82 4.80 -19.09
N GLY A 422 16.61 5.06 -20.13
CA GLY A 422 16.94 6.42 -20.58
C GLY A 422 15.74 7.21 -21.08
N ASP A 423 14.70 6.54 -21.57
CA ASP A 423 13.46 7.19 -22.02
C ASP A 423 12.78 7.97 -20.88
N ILE A 424 12.97 7.53 -19.62
CA ILE A 424 12.41 8.17 -18.40
C ILE A 424 12.84 9.64 -18.29
N GLY A 425 14.05 9.97 -18.75
CA GLY A 425 14.62 11.31 -18.64
C GLY A 425 15.00 11.67 -17.20
N LEU A 426 14.43 12.76 -16.68
CA LEU A 426 14.71 13.18 -15.30
C LEU A 426 13.74 12.49 -14.34
N PHE A 427 14.24 11.95 -13.22
CA PHE A 427 13.43 11.52 -12.09
C PHE A 427 13.62 12.47 -10.91
N LYS A 428 12.52 12.90 -10.27
CA LYS A 428 12.57 13.82 -9.13
C LYS A 428 11.60 13.42 -8.04
N ILE A 429 12.10 13.18 -6.83
CA ILE A 429 11.31 13.04 -5.61
C ILE A 429 10.84 14.43 -5.18
N ILE A 430 9.53 14.59 -5.04
CA ILE A 430 8.91 15.86 -4.62
C ILE A 430 8.41 15.80 -3.18
N HIS A 431 8.14 14.61 -2.66
CA HIS A 431 7.69 14.44 -1.29
C HIS A 431 8.07 13.08 -0.73
N GLU A 432 8.37 13.07 0.56
CA GLU A 432 8.62 11.87 1.36
C GLU A 432 7.94 12.04 2.73
N GLY A 433 7.17 11.04 3.15
CA GLY A 433 6.41 11.13 4.40
C GLY A 433 5.88 9.81 4.94
N GLY A 434 5.59 9.77 6.24
CA GLY A 434 4.93 8.62 6.89
C GLY A 434 3.41 8.68 6.74
N ILE A 435 2.78 7.58 6.31
CA ILE A 435 1.32 7.50 6.12
C ILE A 435 0.63 6.63 7.16
N ALA A 436 1.35 5.65 7.71
CA ALA A 436 0.90 4.79 8.79
C ALA A 436 2.11 4.24 9.56
N SER A 437 1.85 3.59 10.69
CA SER A 437 2.92 2.94 11.45
C SER A 437 3.65 1.89 10.60
N GLY A 438 4.93 2.14 10.32
CA GLY A 438 5.77 1.26 9.49
C GLY A 438 5.57 1.38 7.98
N ILE A 439 4.75 2.34 7.51
CA ILE A 439 4.50 2.58 6.08
C ILE A 439 4.82 4.03 5.73
N ARG A 440 5.61 4.19 4.69
CA ARG A 440 6.07 5.48 4.17
C ARG A 440 5.67 5.64 2.71
N ARG A 441 5.71 6.87 2.23
CA ARG A 441 5.31 7.26 0.87
C ARG A 441 6.37 8.15 0.26
N ILE A 442 6.71 7.85 -1.00
CA ILE A 442 7.39 8.76 -1.90
C ILE A 442 6.40 9.20 -2.98
N GLU A 443 6.35 10.50 -3.25
CA GLU A 443 5.76 11.05 -4.46
C GLU A 443 6.89 11.59 -5.34
N ALA A 444 6.83 11.29 -6.63
CA ALA A 444 7.86 11.66 -7.58
C ALA A 444 7.27 11.97 -8.96
N LEU A 445 8.08 12.65 -9.76
CA LEU A 445 7.80 13.04 -11.13
C LEU A 445 8.86 12.48 -12.06
N THR A 446 8.51 12.29 -13.33
CA THR A 446 9.44 11.88 -14.39
C THR A 446 9.37 12.80 -15.61
N GLY A 447 10.38 12.72 -16.49
CA GLY A 447 10.42 13.37 -17.78
C GLY A 447 10.13 14.87 -17.73
N GLU A 448 9.22 15.31 -18.58
CA GLU A 448 8.79 16.71 -18.69
C GLU A 448 8.21 17.27 -17.37
N GLY A 449 7.47 16.43 -16.61
CA GLY A 449 6.89 16.85 -15.34
C GLY A 449 7.96 17.16 -14.29
N ALA A 450 8.99 16.32 -14.22
CA ALA A 450 10.14 16.54 -13.35
C ALA A 450 10.95 17.79 -13.76
N TYR A 451 11.17 17.97 -15.06
CA TYR A 451 11.88 19.14 -15.59
C TYR A 451 11.16 20.44 -15.23
N LYS A 452 9.85 20.51 -15.47
CA LYS A 452 9.02 21.68 -15.13
C LYS A 452 9.04 21.98 -13.64
N TYR A 453 8.97 20.95 -12.81
CA TYR A 453 9.05 21.11 -11.36
C TYR A 453 10.38 21.75 -10.92
N VAL A 454 11.52 21.24 -11.41
CA VAL A 454 12.83 21.81 -11.10
C VAL A 454 12.92 23.26 -11.59
N ARG A 455 12.43 23.54 -12.80
CA ARG A 455 12.43 24.91 -13.34
C ARG A 455 11.60 25.87 -12.48
N GLN A 456 10.45 25.43 -12.01
CA GLN A 456 9.58 26.22 -11.13
C GLN A 456 10.24 26.50 -9.76
N GLU A 457 10.95 25.52 -9.19
CA GLU A 457 11.72 25.72 -7.95
C GLU A 457 12.88 26.70 -8.16
N GLU A 458 13.59 26.62 -9.30
CA GLU A 458 14.63 27.61 -9.67
C GLU A 458 14.07 29.02 -9.78
N ASP A 459 12.95 29.19 -10.49
CA ASP A 459 12.32 30.50 -10.66
C ASP A 459 11.83 31.05 -9.30
N SER A 460 11.29 30.20 -8.42
CA SER A 460 10.85 30.59 -7.08
C SER A 460 12.01 31.05 -6.18
N LEU A 461 13.20 30.46 -6.34
CA LEU A 461 14.41 30.88 -5.62
C LEU A 461 14.96 32.24 -6.11
N LEU A 462 14.70 32.62 -7.36
CA LEU A 462 15.10 33.93 -7.91
C LEU A 462 14.18 35.07 -7.46
N GLU A 463 12.97 34.76 -7.00
CA GLU A 463 12.01 35.73 -6.47
C GLU A 463 12.24 36.09 -4.99
N ILE A 464 13.11 35.34 -4.30
CA ILE A 464 13.55 35.57 -2.91
C ILE A 464 14.85 36.37 -2.91
#